data_AF-A0A6J6R5Q8-F1
#
_entry.id   AF-A0A6J6R5Q8-F1
#
_cell.length_a   1.000
_cell.length_b   1.000
_cell.length_c   1.000
_cell.angle_alpha   90.00
_cell.angle_beta   90.00
_cell.angle_gamma   90.00
#
_symmetry.space_group_name_H-M   'P 1'
#
loop_
_entity.id
_entity.type
_entity.pdbx_description
1 polymer ?
#
loop_
_entity_poly.entity_id
_entity_poly.type
_entity_poly.pdbx_seq_one_letter_code
_entity_poly.pdbx_strand_id
1 'polypeptide(L)'
;MCLRPLEVCSRVELLESVWGPHWVGDTHVVDVHLSNLRRKLTERAPELRFLHTVRGIGFRLADDLLQLARHDLASSRLLESQTASSNF
;
A
#
# COMPACT_ATOMS: atom_id res chain seq x y z
N MET A 1 -3.53 12.43 -0.04
CA MET A 1 -3.06 11.08 -0.39
C MET A 1 -1.54 11.12 -0.43
N CYS A 2 -0.84 10.38 0.44
CA CYS A 2 0.59 10.11 0.26
C CYS A 2 0.75 9.39 -1.08
N LEU A 3 1.10 10.12 -2.14
CA LEU A 3 1.34 9.57 -3.49
C LEU A 3 2.65 8.75 -3.56
N ARG A 4 3.28 8.48 -2.40
CA ARG A 4 4.58 7.85 -2.29
C ARG A 4 4.49 6.66 -1.36
N PRO A 5 4.62 5.43 -1.87
CA PRO A 5 4.46 4.22 -1.08
C PRO A 5 5.59 3.93 -0.08
N LEU A 6 6.55 4.85 0.08
CA LEU A 6 7.64 4.76 1.07
C LEU A 6 7.53 5.82 2.18
N GLU A 7 6.56 6.72 2.06
CA GLU A 7 6.41 7.82 3.00
C GLU A 7 5.59 7.39 4.22
N VAL A 8 5.94 7.93 5.38
CA VAL A 8 5.16 7.72 6.60
C VAL A 8 3.97 8.66 6.55
N CYS A 9 2.78 8.08 6.56
CA CYS A 9 1.53 8.83 6.61
C CYS A 9 1.02 8.83 8.05
N SER A 10 0.77 10.01 8.59
CA SER A 10 0.17 10.16 9.91
C SER A 10 -1.29 9.69 9.93
N ARG A 11 -1.82 9.45 11.14
CA ARG A 11 -3.23 9.06 11.29
C ARG A 11 -4.18 10.12 10.76
N VAL A 12 -3.87 11.40 11.00
CA VAL A 12 -4.68 12.54 10.53
C VAL A 12 -4.70 12.59 9.02
N GLU A 13 -3.54 12.49 8.36
CA GLU A 13 -3.47 12.48 6.89
C GLU A 13 -4.19 11.28 6.27
N LEU A 14 -4.06 10.10 6.87
CA LEU A 14 -4.80 8.91 6.43
C LEU A 14 -6.31 9.13 6.57
N LEU A 15 -6.73 9.65 7.72
CA LEU A 15 -8.13 9.90 8.03
C LEU A 15 -8.74 10.94 7.07
N GLU A 16 -8.09 12.08 6.89
CA GLU A 16 -8.51 13.11 5.92
C GLU A 16 -8.53 12.59 4.49
N SER A 17 -7.58 11.73 4.10
CA SER A 17 -7.52 11.23 2.73
C SER A 17 -8.59 10.19 2.39
N VAL A 18 -9.04 9.41 3.38
CA VAL A 18 -10.00 8.31 3.18
C VAL A 18 -11.42 8.74 3.51
N TRP A 19 -11.63 9.50 4.59
CA TRP A 19 -12.95 9.94 5.05
C TRP A 19 -13.24 11.41 4.73
N GLY A 20 -12.23 12.20 4.35
CA GLY A 20 -12.38 13.62 4.04
C GLY A 20 -12.15 14.54 5.25
N PRO A 21 -12.00 15.85 5.00
CA PRO A 21 -11.68 16.84 6.04
C PRO A 21 -12.82 17.11 7.02
N HIS A 22 -14.04 16.63 6.73
CA HIS A 22 -15.23 16.85 7.55
C HIS A 22 -15.53 15.69 8.50
N TRP A 23 -14.63 14.71 8.61
CA TRP A 23 -14.80 13.62 9.56
C TRP A 23 -14.69 14.14 10.99
N VAL A 24 -15.78 14.02 11.74
CA VAL A 24 -15.84 14.33 13.17
C VAL A 24 -15.85 13.00 13.92
N GLY A 25 -14.67 12.45 14.20
CA GLY A 25 -14.54 11.18 14.91
C GLY A 25 -13.09 10.87 15.29
N ASP A 26 -12.90 9.82 16.08
CA ASP A 26 -11.59 9.46 16.62
C ASP A 26 -10.66 8.87 15.54
N THR A 27 -9.40 9.32 15.56
CA THR A 27 -8.29 8.74 14.79
C THR A 27 -8.06 7.25 15.04
N HIS A 28 -8.55 6.69 16.14
CA HIS A 28 -8.54 5.26 16.42
C HIS A 28 -9.25 4.42 15.34
N VAL A 29 -10.19 5.00 14.59
CA VAL A 29 -10.86 4.30 13.49
C VAL A 29 -9.86 3.83 12.43
N VAL A 30 -8.80 4.62 12.19
CA VAL A 30 -7.70 4.27 11.27
C VAL A 30 -7.01 3.00 11.72
N ASP A 31 -6.69 2.90 13.01
CA ASP A 31 -5.97 1.75 13.58
C ASP A 31 -6.79 0.46 13.48
N VAL A 32 -8.12 0.53 13.67
CA VAL A 32 -9.05 -0.60 13.51
C VAL A 32 -9.09 -1.06 12.05
N HIS A 33 -9.27 -0.13 11.11
CA HIS A 33 -9.32 -0.46 9.69
C HIS A 33 -7.99 -1.01 9.18
N LEU A 34 -6.86 -0.43 9.59
CA LEU A 34 -5.53 -0.95 9.26
C LEU A 34 -5.30 -2.34 9.83
N SER A 35 -5.74 -2.60 11.06
CA SER A 35 -5.60 -3.92 11.68
C SER A 35 -6.40 -4.98 10.94
N ASN A 36 -7.64 -4.65 10.54
CA ASN A 36 -8.48 -5.52 9.73
C ASN A 36 -7.89 -5.76 8.33
N LEU A 37 -7.36 -4.71 7.70
CA LEU A 37 -6.70 -4.80 6.40
C LEU A 37 -5.47 -5.70 6.48
N ARG A 38 -4.60 -5.47 7.48
CA ARG A 38 -3.42 -6.30 7.72
C ARG A 38 -3.79 -7.76 7.88
N ARG A 39 -4.81 -8.07 8.69
CA ARG A 39 -5.26 -9.45 8.88
C ARG A 39 -5.67 -10.10 7.56
N LYS A 40 -6.54 -9.45 6.78
CA LYS A 40 -7.00 -9.96 5.48
C LYS A 40 -5.87 -10.16 4.47
N LEU A 41 -4.86 -9.30 4.50
CA LEU A 41 -3.69 -9.40 3.62
C LEU A 41 -2.76 -10.54 4.05
N THR A 42 -2.50 -10.69 5.35
CA THR A 42 -1.71 -11.80 5.90
C THR A 42 -2.39 -13.15 5.68
N GLU A 43 -3.72 -13.23 5.71
CA GLU A 43 -4.45 -14.46 5.36
C GLU A 43 -4.22 -14.90 3.90
N ARG A 44 -3.99 -13.94 2.99
CA ARG A 44 -3.81 -14.22 1.56
C ARG A 44 -2.36 -14.42 1.14
N ALA A 45 -1.43 -13.73 1.79
CA ALA A 45 0.00 -13.82 1.52
C ALA A 45 0.79 -13.66 2.84
N PRO A 46 0.86 -14.71 3.67
CA PRO A 46 1.47 -14.66 5.00
C PRO A 46 2.98 -14.35 4.96
N GLU A 47 3.65 -14.63 3.85
CA GLU A 47 5.06 -14.33 3.60
C GLU A 47 5.34 -12.85 3.34
N LEU A 48 4.31 -12.05 3.05
CA LEU A 48 4.46 -10.65 2.70
C LEU A 48 4.13 -9.73 3.88
N ARG A 49 5.02 -8.79 4.14
CA ARG A 49 4.68 -7.64 4.96
C ARG A 49 4.02 -6.59 4.09
N PHE A 50 2.91 -6.05 4.56
CA PHE A 50 2.12 -5.05 3.83
C PHE A 50 2.24 -3.65 4.44
N LEU A 51 2.31 -3.55 5.78
CA LEU A 51 2.36 -2.29 6.51
C LEU A 51 3.37 -2.34 7.65
N HIS A 52 4.06 -1.22 7.86
CA HIS A 52 4.85 -0.95 9.06
C HIS A 52 4.23 0.16 9.88
N THR A 53 4.10 -0.09 11.17
CA THR A 53 3.72 0.92 12.16
C THR A 53 4.97 1.67 12.61
N VAL A 54 4.99 2.98 12.40
CA VAL A 54 6.01 3.89 12.94
C VAL A 54 5.43 4.49 14.21
N ARG A 55 5.87 3.96 15.37
CA ARG A 55 5.33 4.37 16.68
C ARG A 55 5.44 5.88 16.86
N GLY A 56 4.35 6.50 17.30
CA GLY A 56 4.27 7.94 17.53
C GLY A 56 4.12 8.81 16.26
N ILE A 57 4.25 8.24 15.06
CA ILE A 57 4.20 9.00 13.80
C ILE A 57 3.02 8.55 12.93
N GLY A 58 2.91 7.26 12.62
CA GLY A 58 1.87 6.77 11.72
C GLY A 58 2.23 5.45 11.05
N PHE A 59 1.96 5.35 9.76
CA PHE A 59 2.07 4.10 9.00
C PHE A 59 2.77 4.30 7.66
N ARG A 60 3.49 3.28 7.20
CA ARG A 60 4.02 3.20 5.84
C ARG A 60 3.71 1.85 5.21
N LEU A 61 3.68 1.80 3.88
CA LEU A 61 3.68 0.53 3.17
C LEU A 61 5.04 -0.16 3.30
N ALA A 62 5.00 -1.49 3.24
CA ALA A 62 6.19 -2.32 3.33
C ALA A 62 6.92 -2.44 2.00
N ASP A 63 8.24 -2.58 2.09
CA ASP A 63 9.14 -2.66 0.94
C ASP A 63 8.94 -3.94 0.12
N ASP A 64 8.59 -5.05 0.78
CA ASP A 64 8.32 -6.35 0.15
C ASP A 64 7.20 -6.24 -0.91
N LEU A 65 6.14 -5.48 -0.59
CA LEU A 65 5.04 -5.20 -1.51
C LEU A 65 5.51 -4.45 -2.76
N LEU A 66 6.43 -3.50 -2.58
CA LEU A 66 6.96 -2.69 -3.66
C LEU A 66 7.90 -3.49 -4.55
N GLN A 67 8.66 -4.42 -3.98
CA GLN A 67 9.52 -5.31 -4.76
C GLN A 67 8.69 -6.21 -5.66
N LEU A 68 7.60 -6.80 -5.14
CA LEU A 68 6.68 -7.60 -5.95
C LEU A 68 6.00 -6.79 -7.06
N ALA A 69 5.43 -5.64 -6.74
CA ALA A 69 4.76 -4.79 -7.73
C ALA A 69 5.74 -4.34 -8.84
N ARG A 70 7.00 -4.05 -8.49
CA ARG A 70 8.04 -3.70 -9.47
C ARG A 70 8.44 -4.89 -10.33
N HIS A 71 8.54 -6.09 -9.76
CA HIS A 71 8.89 -7.30 -10.50
C HIS A 71 7.77 -7.68 -11.49
N ASP A 72 6.52 -7.53 -11.09
CA ASP A 72 5.36 -7.80 -11.94
C ASP A 72 5.27 -6.82 -13.13
N LEU A 73 5.50 -5.53 -12.87
CA LEU A 73 5.55 -4.47 -13.91
C LEU A 73 6.75 -4.57 -14.86
N ALA A 74 7.84 -5.20 -14.42
CA ALA A 74 8.99 -5.51 -15.27
C ALA A 74 8.72 -6.75 -16.14
N SER A 75 8.05 -7.76 -15.56
CA SER A 75 7.71 -9.02 -16.25
C SER A 75 6.68 -8.82 -17.35
N SER A 76 5.69 -7.96 -17.11
CA SER A 76 4.66 -7.58 -18.10
C SER A 76 5.23 -6.76 -19.27
N ARG A 77 6.17 -5.85 -19.02
CA ARG A 77 6.86 -5.09 -20.09
C ARG A 77 7.74 -5.95 -21.00
N LEU A 78 8.31 -7.04 -20.49
CA LEU A 78 9.12 -7.98 -21.30
C LEU A 78 8.27 -8.86 -22.22
N LEU A 79 7.00 -9.09 -21.87
CA LEU A 79 6.04 -9.81 -22.71
C LEU A 79 5.53 -8.93 -23.87
N GLU A 80 5.29 -7.64 -23.62
CA GLU A 80 4.87 -6.68 -24.65
C GLU A 80 5.98 -6.39 -25.69
N SER A 81 7.25 -6.39 -25.29
CA SER A 81 8.37 -6.19 -26.25
C SER A 81 8.59 -7.35 -27.22
N GLN A 82 8.17 -8.57 -26.85
CA GLN A 82 8.31 -9.76 -27.71
C GLN A 82 7.15 -9.88 -28.70
N THR A 83 5.95 -9.43 -28.36
CA THR A 83 4.80 -9.42 -29.28
C THR A 83 4.86 -8.28 -30.30
N ALA A 84 5.48 -7.13 -29.96
CA ALA A 84 5.67 -6.01 -30.88
C ALA A 84 6.68 -6.31 -32.01
N SER A 85 7.62 -7.24 -31.82
CA SER A 85 8.63 -7.62 -32.83
C SER A 85 8.16 -8.76 -33.76
N SER A 86 6.99 -9.36 -33.52
CA SER A 86 6.49 -10.53 -34.26
C SER A 86 5.45 -10.19 -35.36
N ASN A 87 5.13 -8.91 -35.58
CA ASN A 87 4.13 -8.47 -36.57
C ASN A 87 4.73 -7.71 -37.76
N PHE A 88 6.00 -7.95 -38.10
CA PHE A 88 6.62 -7.46 -39.34
C PHE A 88 7.23 -8.60 -40.14
#